data_AF-A0A9Q3V7M1-F1
#
_entry.id   AF-A0A9Q3V7M1-F1
#
_cell.length_a   1.000
_cell.length_b   1.000
_cell.length_c   1.000
_cell.angle_alpha   90.00
_cell.angle_beta   90.00
_cell.angle_gamma   90.00
#
_symmetry.space_group_name_H-M   'P 1'
#
loop_
_entity.id
_entity.type
_entity.pdbx_description
1 polymer ?
#
loop_
_entity_poly.entity_id
_entity_poly.type
_entity_poly.pdbx_seq_one_letter_code
_entity_poly.pdbx_strand_id
1 'polypeptide(L)'
;MHTTNYIKQYKIFSEKDLSEIIDDNASIEIYASNTTFDFEVIEGDLLLRGRGCTFPNLISIEGNLSVDAENGEFPKLEKVGGNLTLHCTAILNQLEKVEGNFKCIVDFNFKNPITISGNLSVKNALVTVCNKALTKIKTVIPVNHQYEVESLSEKGIFNIDIFGDDIIIPHHEIQGEVNIYGKNISFPNLEFIHGLLKIESRDELEAQFSHDFPVLKKMKGNLKLIKTKLSFPQLKEINGVIDLNISSYAVFQAMEKSGNIIIKHNCGAKLSELKEINGSFNNYGFETCYLDKLEKVKNRFCVFKTNSPNLTEVGDLLMNMGAVYDFRHLKRINGKVLYSHETNFNTLEYLGKWGDERVKSNYKDYTFPSLKEIEHYLYDKNEGFEYKAKNIYFKVNDNLYVTKNKFIICKLPFYEIFHFPSYPISKLVSVLKLRHHHFGNFITHEYEREWERYETPFFTEILNKIEKLWDEVEPMKYEEFLF
;
A
#
# COMPACT_ATOMS: atom_id res chain seq x y z
N MET A 1 -3.52 -7.21 3.03
CA MET A 1 -4.33 -6.26 3.82
C MET A 1 -3.41 -5.15 4.30
N HIS A 2 -3.96 -3.94 4.44
CA HIS A 2 -3.32 -2.64 4.32
C HIS A 2 -2.07 -2.39 5.18
N THR A 3 -0.98 -1.97 4.54
CA THR A 3 0.19 -1.32 5.16
C THR A 3 -0.17 0.14 5.46
N THR A 4 -0.54 0.46 6.69
CA THR A 4 -0.54 1.85 7.15
C THR A 4 0.83 2.14 7.75
N ASN A 5 1.67 2.87 7.02
CA ASN A 5 2.65 3.73 7.69
C ASN A 5 1.85 4.54 8.72
N TYR A 6 2.23 4.47 10.00
CA TYR A 6 1.58 5.28 11.03
C TYR A 6 1.93 6.74 10.77
N ILE A 7 1.09 7.43 9.99
CA ILE A 7 1.11 8.88 9.89
C ILE A 7 0.73 9.40 11.27
N LYS A 8 1.64 10.10 11.93
CA LYS A 8 1.41 10.66 13.26
C LYS A 8 0.31 11.71 13.17
N GLN A 9 -0.69 11.64 14.06
CA GLN A 9 -1.83 12.55 14.03
C GLN A 9 -1.68 13.66 15.08
N TYR A 10 -1.81 14.91 14.65
CA TYR A 10 -1.82 16.09 15.50
C TYR A 10 -3.21 16.74 15.48
N LYS A 11 -3.76 17.06 16.65
CA LYS A 11 -5.04 17.75 16.77
C LYS A 11 -4.81 19.16 17.29
N ILE A 12 -5.21 20.14 16.50
CA ILE A 12 -4.95 21.56 16.73
C ILE A 12 -6.25 22.24 17.14
N PHE A 13 -6.36 22.65 18.41
CA PHE A 13 -7.49 23.38 18.95
C PHE A 13 -7.22 24.89 19.03
N SER A 14 -5.94 25.29 18.98
CA SER A 14 -5.49 26.69 18.96
C SER A 14 -4.11 26.83 18.30
N GLU A 15 -3.66 28.06 18.03
CA GLU A 15 -2.31 28.31 17.47
C GLU A 15 -1.17 27.78 18.34
N LYS A 16 -1.37 27.64 19.65
CA LYS A 16 -0.32 27.15 20.56
C LYS A 16 0.07 25.71 20.28
N ASP A 17 -0.88 24.91 19.81
CA ASP A 17 -0.69 23.48 19.53
C ASP A 17 0.19 23.26 18.29
N LEU A 18 0.42 24.30 17.47
CA LEU A 18 1.31 24.25 16.31
C LEU A 18 2.77 23.97 16.70
N SER A 19 3.19 24.42 17.89
CA SER A 19 4.54 24.18 18.40
C SER A 19 4.84 22.70 18.70
N GLU A 20 3.81 21.84 18.72
CA GLU A 20 3.94 20.41 18.97
C GLU A 20 4.15 19.58 17.70
N ILE A 21 4.01 20.19 16.52
CA ILE A 21 4.25 19.54 15.23
C ILE A 21 5.78 19.41 15.03
N ILE A 22 6.28 18.17 15.07
CA ILE A 22 7.72 17.85 15.04
C ILE A 22 8.06 16.92 13.86
N ASP A 23 7.04 16.42 13.16
CA ASP A 23 7.18 15.43 12.08
C ASP A 23 6.67 16.03 10.78
N ASP A 24 7.52 16.01 9.75
CA ASP A 24 7.25 16.62 8.46
C ASP A 24 6.17 15.83 7.69
N ASN A 25 6.00 14.52 7.94
CA ASN A 25 5.02 13.65 7.29
C ASN A 25 3.86 13.24 8.23
N ALA A 26 3.15 14.23 8.76
CA ALA A 26 2.09 14.06 9.76
C ALA A 26 0.68 14.41 9.27
N SER A 27 -0.35 13.87 9.92
CA SER A 27 -1.76 14.18 9.69
C SER A 27 -2.21 15.26 10.67
N ILE A 28 -2.49 16.45 10.17
CA ILE A 28 -2.88 17.62 10.95
C ILE A 28 -4.41 17.75 10.90
N GLU A 29 -5.09 17.56 12.04
CA GLU A 29 -6.52 17.82 12.20
C GLU A 29 -6.76 19.15 12.93
N ILE A 30 -7.38 20.12 12.26
CA ILE A 30 -7.60 21.46 12.83
C ILE A 30 -9.04 21.59 13.30
N TYR A 31 -9.23 21.72 14.61
CA TYR A 31 -10.50 22.01 15.29
C TYR A 31 -10.63 23.49 15.68
N ALA A 32 -9.52 24.24 15.70
CA ALA A 32 -9.52 25.68 15.95
C ALA A 32 -10.46 26.41 14.97
N SER A 33 -11.15 27.45 15.42
CA SER A 33 -12.06 28.23 14.57
C SER A 33 -11.57 29.67 14.41
N ASN A 34 -11.83 30.28 13.26
CA ASN A 34 -11.47 31.66 12.90
C ASN A 34 -9.97 31.97 13.11
N THR A 35 -9.12 30.99 12.81
CA THR A 35 -7.67 31.06 13.06
C THR A 35 -6.90 31.13 11.75
N THR A 36 -5.79 31.88 11.72
CA THR A 36 -4.90 31.96 10.57
C THR A 36 -3.68 31.07 10.80
N PHE A 37 -3.38 30.19 9.85
CA PHE A 37 -2.26 29.26 9.94
C PHE A 37 -1.22 29.56 8.87
N ASP A 38 0.01 29.80 9.30
CA ASP A 38 1.12 30.16 8.41
C ASP A 38 1.94 28.94 8.01
N PHE A 39 1.33 28.08 7.19
CA PHE A 39 2.03 26.97 6.52
C PHE A 39 2.36 27.37 5.08
N GLU A 40 3.53 26.96 4.58
CA GLU A 40 3.88 27.05 3.15
C GLU A 40 3.68 25.70 2.45
N VAL A 41 4.08 24.60 3.10
CA VAL A 41 3.95 23.22 2.63
C VAL A 41 3.52 22.32 3.80
N ILE A 42 2.68 21.31 3.52
CA ILE A 42 2.37 20.22 4.46
C ILE A 42 2.74 18.90 3.78
N GLU A 43 3.73 18.16 4.28
CA GLU A 43 4.15 16.91 3.61
C GLU A 43 3.21 15.73 3.89
N GLY A 44 2.38 15.82 4.94
CA GLY A 44 1.35 14.83 5.26
C GLY A 44 -0.08 15.28 4.94
N ASP A 45 -1.04 14.83 5.74
CA ASP A 45 -2.47 15.08 5.52
C ASP A 45 -2.94 16.34 6.26
N LEU A 46 -3.92 17.05 5.71
CA LEU A 46 -4.63 18.15 6.37
C LEU A 46 -6.14 17.87 6.44
N LEU A 47 -6.70 17.85 7.64
CA LEU A 47 -8.14 17.73 7.89
C LEU A 47 -8.64 18.97 8.62
N LEU A 48 -9.35 19.84 7.92
CA LEU A 48 -9.94 21.05 8.47
C LEU A 48 -11.34 20.76 9.03
N ARG A 49 -11.49 20.78 10.34
CA ARG A 49 -12.75 20.55 11.08
C ARG A 49 -13.29 21.79 11.80
N GLY A 50 -12.48 22.84 11.94
CA GLY A 50 -12.86 24.12 12.52
C GLY A 50 -13.23 25.15 11.46
N ARG A 51 -14.21 26.01 11.78
CA ARG A 51 -14.81 26.95 10.81
C ARG A 51 -13.96 28.21 10.64
N GLY A 52 -13.98 28.83 9.46
CA GLY A 52 -13.41 30.16 9.22
C GLY A 52 -11.88 30.24 9.27
N CYS A 53 -11.17 29.13 9.07
CA CYS A 53 -9.70 29.14 9.10
C CYS A 53 -9.10 29.59 7.76
N THR A 54 -7.98 30.30 7.82
CA THR A 54 -7.28 30.83 6.64
C THR A 54 -5.83 30.34 6.58
N PHE A 55 -5.38 29.93 5.40
CA PHE A 55 -4.03 29.43 5.11
C PHE A 55 -3.40 30.30 4.01
N PRO A 56 -2.96 31.52 4.32
CA PRO A 56 -2.65 32.54 3.32
C PRO A 56 -1.41 32.22 2.48
N ASN A 57 -0.52 31.37 2.99
CA ASN A 57 0.78 31.06 2.37
C ASN A 57 0.90 29.60 1.92
N LEU A 58 -0.11 28.76 2.13
CA LEU A 58 -0.02 27.34 1.82
C LEU A 58 -0.08 27.11 0.30
N ILE A 59 1.00 26.56 -0.26
CA ILE A 59 1.20 26.33 -1.70
C ILE A 59 0.92 24.87 -2.06
N SER A 60 1.39 23.91 -1.25
CA SER A 60 1.17 22.48 -1.52
C SER A 60 0.88 21.65 -0.27
N ILE A 61 0.14 20.58 -0.49
CA ILE A 61 -0.07 19.48 0.47
C ILE A 61 0.36 18.21 -0.25
N GLU A 62 1.36 17.48 0.24
CA GLU A 62 1.80 16.23 -0.40
C GLU A 62 0.87 15.04 -0.06
N GLY A 63 0.18 15.08 1.09
CA GLY A 63 -0.87 14.14 1.46
C GLY A 63 -2.28 14.57 1.05
N ASN A 64 -3.29 14.08 1.78
CA ASN A 64 -4.71 14.33 1.55
C ASN A 64 -5.15 15.68 2.14
N LEU A 65 -6.13 16.33 1.49
CA LEU A 65 -6.85 17.48 2.05
C LEU A 65 -8.32 17.11 2.25
N SER A 66 -8.83 17.21 3.48
CA SER A 66 -10.27 17.13 3.80
C SER A 66 -10.75 18.44 4.41
N VAL A 67 -11.79 19.04 3.84
CA VAL A 67 -12.45 20.24 4.38
C VAL A 67 -13.84 19.87 4.88
N ASP A 68 -13.95 19.70 6.19
CA ASP A 68 -15.15 19.28 6.92
C ASP A 68 -15.83 20.46 7.66
N ALA A 69 -15.37 21.69 7.43
CA ALA A 69 -15.90 22.89 8.06
C ALA A 69 -16.04 24.07 7.09
N GLU A 70 -17.03 24.92 7.37
CA GLU A 70 -17.38 26.08 6.53
C GLU A 70 -16.29 27.16 6.54
N ASN A 71 -16.15 27.85 5.40
CA ASN A 71 -15.31 29.03 5.22
C ASN A 71 -13.80 28.76 5.43
N GLY A 72 -13.31 27.60 4.97
CA GLY A 72 -11.87 27.36 4.87
C GLY A 72 -11.26 28.10 3.67
N GLU A 73 -10.22 28.89 3.89
CA GLU A 73 -9.59 29.69 2.83
C GLU A 73 -8.14 29.26 2.56
N PHE A 74 -7.86 28.90 1.30
CA PHE A 74 -6.57 28.43 0.80
C PHE A 74 -6.19 29.21 -0.48
N PRO A 75 -5.97 30.53 -0.39
CA PRO A 75 -5.88 31.41 -1.55
C PRO A 75 -4.69 31.13 -2.48
N LYS A 76 -3.62 30.46 -2.00
CA LYS A 76 -2.40 30.16 -2.76
C LYS A 76 -2.16 28.66 -3.00
N LEU A 77 -3.08 27.78 -2.57
CA LEU A 77 -2.86 26.34 -2.71
C LEU A 77 -2.96 25.93 -4.18
N GLU A 78 -1.87 25.39 -4.73
CA GLU A 78 -1.73 25.00 -6.14
C GLU A 78 -1.86 23.49 -6.35
N LYS A 79 -1.40 22.68 -5.38
CA LYS A 79 -1.30 21.22 -5.52
C LYS A 79 -1.74 20.47 -4.26
N VAL A 80 -2.49 19.38 -4.47
CA VAL A 80 -2.72 18.30 -3.49
C VAL A 80 -2.19 16.97 -4.04
N GLY A 81 -1.20 16.37 -3.37
CA GLY A 81 -0.58 15.09 -3.76
C GLY A 81 -1.43 13.86 -3.43
N GLY A 82 -2.29 13.95 -2.43
CA GLY A 82 -3.26 12.92 -2.07
C GLY A 82 -4.67 13.20 -2.61
N ASN A 83 -5.67 12.68 -1.91
CA ASN A 83 -7.08 12.90 -2.21
C ASN A 83 -7.53 14.28 -1.72
N LEU A 84 -8.43 14.93 -2.46
CA LEU A 84 -9.15 16.12 -2.04
C LEU A 84 -10.59 15.74 -1.67
N THR A 85 -11.05 16.13 -0.48
CA THR A 85 -12.43 15.94 -0.03
C THR A 85 -13.02 17.27 0.43
N LEU A 86 -14.15 17.67 -0.15
CA LEU A 86 -14.91 18.85 0.24
C LEU A 86 -16.29 18.45 0.77
N HIS A 87 -16.41 18.52 2.10
CA HIS A 87 -17.67 18.37 2.83
C HIS A 87 -18.35 19.72 3.10
N CYS A 88 -17.60 20.81 3.10
CA CYS A 88 -18.07 22.18 3.22
C CYS A 88 -17.44 23.10 2.16
N THR A 89 -17.97 24.32 2.02
CA THR A 89 -17.44 25.33 1.09
C THR A 89 -16.03 25.76 1.47
N ALA A 90 -15.17 25.88 0.47
CA ALA A 90 -13.78 26.31 0.62
C ALA A 90 -13.38 27.28 -0.50
N ILE A 91 -12.37 28.10 -0.26
CA ILE A 91 -11.76 28.96 -1.29
C ILE A 91 -10.43 28.35 -1.72
N LEU A 92 -10.38 27.77 -2.92
CA LEU A 92 -9.19 27.13 -3.51
C LEU A 92 -8.90 27.77 -4.88
N ASN A 93 -8.61 29.07 -4.88
CA ASN A 93 -8.60 29.86 -6.12
C ASN A 93 -7.48 29.50 -7.09
N GLN A 94 -6.34 29.03 -6.57
CA GLN A 94 -5.14 28.71 -7.34
C GLN A 94 -4.94 27.21 -7.52
N LEU A 95 -5.90 26.37 -7.11
CA LEU A 95 -5.69 24.93 -7.18
C LEU A 95 -5.74 24.46 -8.65
N GLU A 96 -4.64 23.87 -9.10
CA GLU A 96 -4.45 23.43 -10.48
C GLU A 96 -4.30 21.90 -10.59
N LYS A 97 -3.94 21.22 -9.50
CA LYS A 97 -3.66 19.77 -9.53
C LYS A 97 -4.10 19.03 -8.26
N VAL A 98 -4.76 17.89 -8.46
CA VAL A 98 -5.02 16.85 -7.45
C VAL A 98 -4.50 15.52 -7.99
N GLU A 99 -3.50 14.92 -7.34
CA GLU A 99 -2.92 13.65 -7.79
C GLU A 99 -3.73 12.42 -7.35
N GLY A 100 -4.53 12.54 -6.27
CA GLY A 100 -5.47 11.51 -5.83
C GLY A 100 -6.90 11.68 -6.37
N ASN A 101 -7.86 11.10 -5.65
CA ASN A 101 -9.29 11.23 -5.95
C ASN A 101 -9.82 12.60 -5.47
N PHE A 102 -10.85 13.13 -6.12
CA PHE A 102 -11.58 14.30 -5.67
C PHE A 102 -13.02 13.92 -5.28
N LYS A 103 -13.40 14.13 -4.02
CA LYS A 103 -14.76 13.93 -3.51
C LYS A 103 -15.38 15.28 -3.13
N CYS A 104 -16.59 15.57 -3.61
CA CYS A 104 -17.28 16.82 -3.32
C CYS A 104 -18.76 16.58 -3.03
N ILE A 105 -19.25 17.10 -1.92
CA ILE A 105 -20.68 17.01 -1.57
C ILE A 105 -21.36 18.37 -1.44
N VAL A 106 -20.66 19.43 -1.82
CA VAL A 106 -21.15 20.81 -1.89
C VAL A 106 -20.90 21.39 -3.27
N ASP A 107 -21.70 22.38 -3.68
CA ASP A 107 -21.48 23.09 -4.93
C ASP A 107 -20.10 23.78 -4.90
N PHE A 108 -19.32 23.59 -5.97
CA PHE A 108 -17.95 24.06 -6.00
C PHE A 108 -17.51 24.46 -7.41
N ASN A 109 -16.85 25.61 -7.53
CA ASN A 109 -16.34 26.10 -8.81
C ASN A 109 -14.82 26.29 -8.75
N PHE A 110 -14.08 25.50 -9.51
CA PHE A 110 -12.68 25.78 -9.77
C PHE A 110 -12.57 27.00 -10.68
N LYS A 111 -11.91 28.06 -10.17
CA LYS A 111 -11.66 29.28 -10.94
C LYS A 111 -10.70 29.03 -12.11
N ASN A 112 -9.67 28.23 -11.87
CA ASN A 112 -8.67 27.85 -12.87
C ASN A 112 -8.95 26.43 -13.42
N PRO A 113 -8.39 26.07 -14.59
CA PRO A 113 -8.36 24.68 -15.04
C PRO A 113 -7.73 23.77 -13.98
N ILE A 114 -8.36 22.61 -13.73
CA ILE A 114 -7.91 21.63 -12.73
C ILE A 114 -7.56 20.30 -13.41
N THR A 115 -6.48 19.66 -12.98
CA THR A 115 -6.13 18.28 -13.33
C THR A 115 -6.36 17.37 -12.13
N ILE A 116 -7.20 16.34 -12.28
CA ILE A 116 -7.46 15.34 -11.23
C ILE A 116 -7.01 13.98 -11.77
N SER A 117 -6.00 13.35 -11.15
CA SER A 117 -5.45 12.08 -11.64
C SER A 117 -6.20 10.84 -11.13
N GLY A 118 -6.96 10.97 -10.03
CA GLY A 118 -7.82 9.91 -9.49
C GLY A 118 -9.30 10.08 -9.87
N ASN A 119 -10.18 9.37 -9.13
CA ASN A 119 -11.62 9.39 -9.37
C ASN A 119 -12.30 10.67 -8.89
N LEU A 120 -13.34 11.10 -9.61
CA LEU A 120 -14.22 12.21 -9.22
C LEU A 120 -15.53 11.68 -8.59
N SER A 121 -15.72 11.88 -7.29
CA SER A 121 -16.90 11.48 -6.53
C SER A 121 -17.72 12.68 -6.07
N VAL A 122 -18.66 13.12 -6.91
CA VAL A 122 -19.61 14.20 -6.57
C VAL A 122 -20.96 13.60 -6.12
N LYS A 123 -21.49 14.05 -4.97
CA LYS A 123 -22.80 13.63 -4.43
C LYS A 123 -23.66 14.85 -4.13
N ASN A 124 -24.81 14.97 -4.82
CA ASN A 124 -25.80 16.05 -4.65
C ASN A 124 -25.20 17.47 -4.75
N ALA A 125 -24.21 17.65 -5.62
CA ALA A 125 -23.50 18.91 -5.80
C ALA A 125 -23.20 19.18 -7.28
N LEU A 126 -23.18 20.46 -7.66
CA LEU A 126 -22.71 20.96 -8.94
C LEU A 126 -21.26 21.38 -8.80
N VAL A 127 -20.37 20.63 -9.44
CA VAL A 127 -18.95 21.01 -9.54
C VAL A 127 -18.67 21.53 -10.94
N THR A 128 -18.10 22.72 -11.06
CA THR A 128 -17.73 23.35 -12.33
C THR A 128 -16.25 23.73 -12.39
N VAL A 129 -15.69 23.81 -13.59
CA VAL A 129 -14.37 24.37 -13.92
C VAL A 129 -14.57 25.36 -15.04
N CYS A 130 -14.09 26.60 -14.89
CA CYS A 130 -14.26 27.63 -15.91
C CYS A 130 -15.72 27.75 -16.39
N ASN A 131 -16.68 27.67 -15.45
CA ASN A 131 -18.13 27.67 -15.70
C ASN A 131 -18.68 26.48 -16.52
N LYS A 132 -17.93 25.38 -16.64
CA LYS A 132 -18.40 24.11 -17.24
C LYS A 132 -18.50 23.02 -16.19
N ALA A 133 -19.59 22.27 -16.17
CA ALA A 133 -19.78 21.22 -15.18
C ALA A 133 -18.76 20.06 -15.35
N LEU A 134 -17.98 19.79 -14.30
CA LEU A 134 -17.07 18.63 -14.17
C LEU A 134 -17.82 17.30 -14.12
N THR A 135 -19.10 17.33 -13.79
CA THR A 135 -19.98 16.15 -13.73
C THR A 135 -20.18 15.45 -15.07
N LYS A 136 -19.68 16.00 -16.20
CA LYS A 136 -19.67 15.33 -17.51
C LYS A 136 -18.60 14.23 -17.68
N ILE A 137 -17.69 14.04 -16.72
CA ILE A 137 -16.72 12.91 -16.75
C ILE A 137 -17.38 11.58 -16.34
N LYS A 138 -18.60 11.60 -15.78
CA LYS A 138 -19.31 10.40 -15.32
C LYS A 138 -20.19 9.70 -16.37
N THR A 139 -20.53 10.36 -17.48
CA THR A 139 -21.31 9.66 -18.51
C THR A 139 -20.35 8.75 -19.24
N VAL A 140 -20.46 7.45 -18.95
CA VAL A 140 -19.87 6.42 -19.80
C VAL A 140 -20.57 6.54 -21.15
N ILE A 141 -19.82 6.90 -22.18
CA ILE A 141 -20.34 7.07 -23.52
C ILE A 141 -20.38 5.68 -24.15
N PRO A 142 -21.57 5.12 -24.44
CA PRO A 142 -21.65 3.87 -25.17
C PRO A 142 -21.25 4.12 -26.62
N VAL A 143 -20.37 3.29 -27.15
CA VAL A 143 -19.95 3.31 -28.55
C VAL A 143 -20.34 1.97 -29.17
N ASN A 144 -21.42 1.99 -29.93
CA ASN A 144 -21.93 0.88 -30.74
C ASN A 144 -21.49 0.99 -32.21
N HIS A 145 -21.14 2.21 -32.68
CA HIS A 145 -20.79 2.48 -34.08
C HIS A 145 -19.68 3.53 -34.18
N GLN A 146 -18.93 3.53 -35.29
CA GLN A 146 -17.81 4.46 -35.51
C GLN A 146 -18.19 5.95 -35.42
N TYR A 147 -19.39 6.35 -35.85
CA TYR A 147 -19.81 7.77 -35.84
C TYR A 147 -19.96 8.34 -34.42
N GLU A 148 -20.18 7.50 -33.40
CA GLU A 148 -20.24 7.95 -32.01
C GLU A 148 -18.86 8.37 -31.49
N VAL A 149 -17.78 7.84 -32.08
CA VAL A 149 -16.40 8.23 -31.78
C VAL A 149 -16.13 9.69 -32.15
N GLU A 150 -16.77 10.19 -33.23
CA GLU A 150 -16.62 11.57 -33.69
C GLU A 150 -17.16 12.59 -32.68
N SER A 151 -18.03 12.15 -31.76
CA SER A 151 -18.60 12.98 -30.69
C SER A 151 -17.75 12.97 -29.41
N LEU A 152 -16.70 12.14 -29.34
CA LEU A 152 -15.82 12.07 -28.18
C LEU A 152 -14.94 13.32 -28.09
N SER A 153 -14.65 13.75 -26.85
CA SER A 153 -13.76 14.88 -26.63
C SER A 153 -12.37 14.61 -27.22
N GLU A 154 -11.89 15.49 -28.10
CA GLU A 154 -10.52 15.40 -28.66
C GLU A 154 -9.43 15.36 -27.57
N LYS A 155 -9.71 15.92 -26.39
CA LYS A 155 -8.78 15.96 -25.25
C LYS A 155 -8.70 14.64 -24.47
N GLY A 156 -9.45 13.60 -24.86
CA GLY A 156 -9.41 12.31 -24.16
C GLY A 156 -10.09 12.29 -22.79
N ILE A 157 -10.88 13.31 -22.46
CA ILE A 157 -11.53 13.47 -21.15
C ILE A 157 -12.93 12.85 -21.20
N PHE A 158 -13.01 11.52 -21.17
CA PHE A 158 -14.25 10.76 -21.18
C PHE A 158 -14.05 9.36 -20.61
N ASN A 159 -15.16 8.73 -20.22
CA ASN A 159 -15.25 7.29 -20.03
C ASN A 159 -16.01 6.70 -21.21
N ILE A 160 -15.57 5.57 -21.75
CA ILE A 160 -16.21 4.90 -22.89
C ILE A 160 -16.43 3.42 -22.64
N ASP A 161 -17.58 2.93 -23.08
CA ASP A 161 -17.89 1.52 -23.22
C ASP A 161 -18.08 1.20 -24.70
N ILE A 162 -17.19 0.40 -25.25
CA ILE A 162 -17.19 0.05 -26.68
C ILE A 162 -17.87 -1.30 -26.86
N PHE A 163 -19.10 -1.28 -27.37
CA PHE A 163 -19.94 -2.44 -27.65
C PHE A 163 -19.90 -2.87 -29.12
N GLY A 164 -19.70 -1.92 -30.03
CA GLY A 164 -19.64 -2.18 -31.47
C GLY A 164 -18.34 -2.85 -31.89
N ASP A 165 -18.36 -3.48 -33.04
CA ASP A 165 -17.20 -4.11 -33.66
C ASP A 165 -16.52 -3.16 -34.67
N ASP A 166 -15.24 -3.40 -34.97
CA ASP A 166 -14.45 -2.68 -35.98
C ASP A 166 -14.37 -1.16 -35.75
N ILE A 167 -14.29 -0.73 -34.49
CA ILE A 167 -14.21 0.68 -34.09
C ILE A 167 -12.74 1.12 -33.94
N ILE A 168 -12.43 2.29 -34.49
CA ILE A 168 -11.14 2.97 -34.37
C ILE A 168 -11.28 4.18 -33.45
N ILE A 169 -10.48 4.22 -32.38
CA ILE A 169 -10.39 5.36 -31.46
C ILE A 169 -9.08 6.13 -31.74
N PRO A 170 -9.13 7.33 -32.35
CA PRO A 170 -7.94 8.01 -32.86
C PRO A 170 -7.15 8.78 -31.80
N HIS A 171 -7.58 8.77 -30.53
CA HIS A 171 -7.01 9.55 -29.44
C HIS A 171 -5.57 9.15 -29.09
N HIS A 172 -4.75 10.16 -28.78
CA HIS A 172 -3.37 9.98 -28.33
C HIS A 172 -3.26 9.70 -26.83
N GLU A 173 -4.17 10.27 -26.05
CA GLU A 173 -4.22 10.16 -24.60
C GLU A 173 -5.68 10.06 -24.15
N ILE A 174 -5.96 9.18 -23.18
CA ILE A 174 -7.29 9.05 -22.57
C ILE A 174 -7.14 9.13 -21.05
N GLN A 175 -7.86 10.09 -20.45
CA GLN A 175 -7.83 10.34 -19.01
C GLN A 175 -8.76 9.39 -18.24
N GLY A 176 -9.90 9.05 -18.84
CA GLY A 176 -10.92 8.22 -18.19
C GLY A 176 -10.79 6.72 -18.45
N GLU A 177 -11.86 5.99 -18.14
CA GLU A 177 -11.96 4.55 -18.28
C GLU A 177 -12.34 4.13 -19.70
N VAL A 178 -11.72 3.06 -20.17
CA VAL A 178 -11.98 2.44 -21.46
C VAL A 178 -12.35 0.98 -21.22
N ASN A 179 -13.62 0.65 -21.44
CA ASN A 179 -14.09 -0.73 -21.42
C ASN A 179 -14.39 -1.20 -22.84
N ILE A 180 -13.81 -2.32 -23.24
CA ILE A 180 -13.92 -2.87 -24.58
C ILE A 180 -14.63 -4.22 -24.50
N TYR A 181 -15.73 -4.32 -25.24
CA TYR A 181 -16.56 -5.52 -25.36
C TYR A 181 -16.69 -6.02 -26.80
N GLY A 182 -16.57 -5.12 -27.77
CA GLY A 182 -16.60 -5.42 -29.20
C GLY A 182 -15.30 -6.02 -29.74
N LYS A 183 -15.37 -6.54 -30.97
CA LYS A 183 -14.31 -7.20 -31.72
C LYS A 183 -13.54 -6.17 -32.57
N ASN A 184 -12.26 -6.45 -32.83
CA ASN A 184 -11.40 -5.66 -33.73
C ASN A 184 -11.31 -4.15 -33.42
N ILE A 185 -11.30 -3.79 -32.13
CA ILE A 185 -11.17 -2.38 -31.72
C ILE A 185 -9.70 -1.96 -31.77
N SER A 186 -9.42 -0.81 -32.38
CA SER A 186 -8.07 -0.31 -32.61
C SER A 186 -7.86 1.07 -31.97
N PHE A 187 -6.71 1.24 -31.32
CA PHE A 187 -6.24 2.51 -30.75
C PHE A 187 -4.89 2.88 -31.39
N PRO A 188 -4.85 3.27 -32.67
CA PRO A 188 -3.62 3.36 -33.45
C PRO A 188 -2.62 4.39 -32.93
N ASN A 189 -3.11 5.44 -32.27
CA ASN A 189 -2.30 6.59 -31.83
C ASN A 189 -2.14 6.67 -30.31
N LEU A 190 -2.79 5.78 -29.55
CA LEU A 190 -2.90 5.92 -28.11
C LEU A 190 -1.56 5.61 -27.43
N GLU A 191 -0.93 6.62 -26.86
CA GLU A 191 0.33 6.51 -26.13
C GLU A 191 0.13 6.43 -24.61
N PHE A 192 -0.96 7.01 -24.09
CA PHE A 192 -1.18 7.17 -22.65
C PHE A 192 -2.63 6.88 -22.23
N ILE A 193 -2.79 6.10 -21.16
CA ILE A 193 -4.08 5.89 -20.48
C ILE A 193 -3.92 6.17 -18.98
N HIS A 194 -4.75 7.04 -18.42
CA HIS A 194 -4.73 7.32 -16.97
C HIS A 194 -5.72 6.45 -16.20
N GLY A 195 -6.88 6.17 -16.77
CA GLY A 195 -7.92 5.36 -16.16
C GLY A 195 -7.74 3.84 -16.36
N LEU A 196 -8.81 3.10 -16.08
CA LEU A 196 -8.89 1.66 -16.32
C LEU A 196 -8.92 1.37 -17.83
N LEU A 197 -8.12 0.41 -18.28
CA LEU A 197 -8.34 -0.30 -19.55
C LEU A 197 -8.86 -1.70 -19.23
N LYS A 198 -10.13 -1.96 -19.52
CA LYS A 198 -10.76 -3.27 -19.37
C LYS A 198 -11.12 -3.83 -20.72
N ILE A 199 -10.77 -5.08 -20.97
CA ILE A 199 -11.09 -5.78 -22.21
C ILE A 199 -11.72 -7.11 -21.84
N GLU A 200 -12.97 -7.30 -22.27
CA GLU A 200 -13.78 -8.47 -21.93
C GLU A 200 -14.47 -9.02 -23.17
N SER A 201 -14.06 -10.21 -23.59
CA SER A 201 -14.81 -10.93 -24.63
C SER A 201 -16.17 -11.38 -24.09
N ARG A 202 -17.23 -10.98 -24.78
CA ARG A 202 -18.62 -11.44 -24.50
C ARG A 202 -18.98 -12.72 -25.25
N ASP A 203 -18.15 -13.18 -26.17
CA ASP A 203 -18.40 -14.37 -26.96
C ASP A 203 -18.05 -15.63 -26.16
N GLU A 204 -19.00 -16.56 -26.04
CA GLU A 204 -18.79 -17.83 -25.34
C GLU A 204 -18.03 -18.85 -26.18
N LEU A 205 -18.06 -18.71 -27.52
CA LEU A 205 -17.54 -19.69 -28.47
C LEU A 205 -16.17 -19.29 -29.04
N GLU A 206 -15.91 -18.00 -29.22
CA GLU A 206 -14.66 -17.47 -29.77
C GLU A 206 -13.97 -16.50 -28.81
N ALA A 207 -13.24 -17.04 -27.83
CA ALA A 207 -12.62 -16.25 -26.75
C ALA A 207 -11.36 -15.46 -27.16
N GLN A 208 -11.12 -15.21 -28.45
CA GLN A 208 -9.87 -14.60 -28.93
C GLN A 208 -10.14 -13.58 -30.04
N PHE A 209 -10.04 -12.30 -29.70
CA PHE A 209 -10.07 -11.19 -30.66
C PHE A 209 -8.75 -10.43 -30.61
N SER A 210 -8.40 -9.81 -31.73
CA SER A 210 -7.22 -8.94 -31.82
C SER A 210 -7.66 -7.51 -31.53
N HIS A 211 -7.27 -6.97 -30.37
CA HIS A 211 -7.30 -5.53 -30.11
C HIS A 211 -5.89 -4.98 -30.26
N ASP A 212 -5.78 -3.78 -30.83
CA ASP A 212 -4.47 -3.21 -31.17
C ASP A 212 -4.14 -1.95 -30.36
N PHE A 213 -2.96 -1.96 -29.76
CA PHE A 213 -2.36 -0.88 -28.98
C PHE A 213 -0.89 -0.71 -29.41
N PRO A 214 -0.62 -0.35 -30.68
CA PRO A 214 0.69 -0.50 -31.29
C PRO A 214 1.72 0.49 -30.72
N VAL A 215 1.25 1.61 -30.16
CA VAL A 215 2.07 2.71 -29.65
C VAL A 215 1.82 3.05 -28.18
N LEU A 216 1.04 2.24 -27.46
CA LEU A 216 0.77 2.49 -26.04
C LEU A 216 2.06 2.37 -25.24
N LYS A 217 2.50 3.48 -24.61
CA LYS A 217 3.79 3.59 -23.93
C LYS A 217 3.65 3.49 -22.41
N LYS A 218 2.59 4.06 -21.83
CA LYS A 218 2.44 4.14 -20.37
C LYS A 218 0.98 4.11 -19.93
N MET A 219 0.73 3.45 -18.80
CA MET A 219 -0.56 3.49 -18.11
C MET A 219 -0.38 3.91 -16.65
N LYS A 220 -1.20 4.85 -16.17
CA LYS A 220 -1.27 5.11 -14.71
C LYS A 220 -2.26 4.18 -14.03
N GLY A 221 -3.39 3.92 -14.68
CA GLY A 221 -4.48 3.14 -14.14
C GLY A 221 -4.29 1.63 -14.28
N ASN A 222 -5.40 0.91 -14.13
CA ASN A 222 -5.41 -0.55 -14.10
C ASN A 222 -5.57 -1.13 -15.50
N LEU A 223 -5.02 -2.32 -15.71
CA LEU A 223 -5.27 -3.15 -16.88
C LEU A 223 -6.02 -4.40 -16.43
N LYS A 224 -7.21 -4.64 -16.99
CA LYS A 224 -8.01 -5.82 -16.68
C LYS A 224 -8.37 -6.59 -17.95
N LEU A 225 -7.90 -7.83 -18.06
CA LEU A 225 -8.20 -8.70 -19.19
C LEU A 225 -9.10 -9.84 -18.73
N ILE A 226 -10.16 -10.10 -19.50
CA ILE A 226 -11.12 -11.18 -19.26
C ILE A 226 -11.38 -11.90 -20.59
N LYS A 227 -11.07 -13.21 -20.65
CA LYS A 227 -11.26 -14.04 -21.86
C LYS A 227 -10.66 -13.39 -23.12
N THR A 228 -9.43 -12.87 -23.02
CA THR A 228 -8.78 -12.20 -24.16
C THR A 228 -7.27 -12.40 -24.15
N LYS A 229 -6.65 -12.28 -25.33
CA LYS A 229 -5.20 -12.37 -25.50
C LYS A 229 -4.69 -11.11 -26.19
N LEU A 230 -3.68 -10.47 -25.62
CA LEU A 230 -3.15 -9.21 -26.14
C LEU A 230 -1.63 -9.16 -26.12
N SER A 231 -1.09 -8.33 -27.01
CA SER A 231 0.32 -7.96 -27.03
C SER A 231 0.45 -6.45 -26.96
N PHE A 232 1.25 -5.97 -26.02
CA PHE A 232 1.63 -4.57 -25.88
C PHE A 232 3.10 -4.41 -26.29
N PRO A 233 3.37 -4.01 -27.55
CA PRO A 233 4.74 -3.96 -28.07
C PRO A 233 5.58 -2.84 -27.45
N GLN A 234 4.97 -1.69 -27.14
CA GLN A 234 5.68 -0.49 -26.69
C GLN A 234 5.42 -0.09 -25.23
N LEU A 235 4.57 -0.83 -24.51
CA LEU A 235 4.16 -0.45 -23.16
C LEU A 235 5.32 -0.68 -22.19
N LYS A 236 5.87 0.41 -21.65
CA LYS A 236 7.06 0.41 -20.79
C LYS A 236 6.71 0.37 -19.30
N GLU A 237 5.58 0.94 -18.91
CA GLU A 237 5.23 1.15 -17.50
C GLU A 237 3.71 1.10 -17.26
N ILE A 238 3.30 0.39 -16.21
CA ILE A 238 1.93 0.43 -15.66
C ILE A 238 2.01 0.69 -14.16
N ASN A 239 1.45 1.79 -13.65
CA ASN A 239 1.50 2.08 -12.20
C ASN A 239 0.40 1.36 -11.40
N GLY A 240 -0.73 1.07 -12.05
CA GLY A 240 -1.86 0.40 -11.43
C GLY A 240 -1.69 -1.11 -11.31
N VAL A 241 -2.82 -1.82 -11.40
CA VAL A 241 -2.90 -3.28 -11.29
C VAL A 241 -3.06 -3.90 -12.67
N ILE A 242 -2.23 -4.88 -12.99
CA ILE A 242 -2.45 -5.84 -14.08
C ILE A 242 -3.25 -7.02 -13.50
N ASP A 243 -4.50 -7.16 -13.89
CA ASP A 243 -5.42 -8.22 -13.43
C ASP A 243 -5.87 -9.10 -14.61
N LEU A 244 -5.25 -10.26 -14.74
CA LEU A 244 -5.56 -11.25 -15.77
C LEU A 244 -6.56 -12.28 -15.22
N ASN A 245 -7.74 -12.32 -15.83
CA ASN A 245 -8.88 -13.15 -15.43
C ASN A 245 -9.32 -14.08 -16.55
N ILE A 246 -9.81 -15.28 -16.19
CA ILE A 246 -10.55 -16.21 -17.06
C ILE A 246 -9.90 -16.38 -18.44
N SER A 247 -8.95 -17.31 -18.57
CA SER A 247 -8.34 -17.66 -19.86
C SER A 247 -7.69 -16.48 -20.61
N SER A 248 -7.15 -15.50 -19.87
CA SER A 248 -6.49 -14.34 -20.46
C SER A 248 -4.99 -14.53 -20.62
N TYR A 249 -4.43 -13.91 -21.66
CA TYR A 249 -2.99 -13.91 -21.91
C TYR A 249 -2.48 -12.53 -22.29
N ALA A 250 -1.37 -12.08 -21.71
CA ALA A 250 -0.78 -10.79 -22.07
C ALA A 250 0.71 -10.92 -22.37
N VAL A 251 1.15 -10.34 -23.49
CA VAL A 251 2.56 -10.22 -23.85
C VAL A 251 2.99 -8.77 -23.70
N PHE A 252 3.99 -8.52 -22.88
CA PHE A 252 4.62 -7.21 -22.71
C PHE A 252 6.05 -7.29 -23.21
N GLN A 253 6.33 -6.65 -24.35
CA GLN A 253 7.64 -6.76 -25.00
C GLN A 253 8.67 -5.79 -24.44
N ALA A 254 8.24 -4.62 -23.95
CA ALA A 254 9.11 -3.53 -23.52
C ALA A 254 8.87 -3.07 -22.08
N MET A 255 8.00 -3.76 -21.32
CA MET A 255 7.60 -3.31 -19.99
C MET A 255 8.72 -3.52 -18.99
N GLU A 256 9.23 -2.42 -18.44
CA GLU A 256 10.32 -2.43 -17.45
C GLU A 256 9.81 -2.30 -16.01
N LYS A 257 8.66 -1.65 -15.83
CA LYS A 257 8.10 -1.33 -14.50
C LYS A 257 6.61 -1.64 -14.42
N SER A 258 6.18 -2.14 -13.27
CA SER A 258 4.76 -2.38 -12.99
C SER A 258 4.40 -2.04 -11.54
N GLY A 259 3.12 -1.76 -11.29
CA GLY A 259 2.52 -1.69 -9.95
C GLY A 259 2.26 -3.09 -9.40
N ASN A 260 0.98 -3.49 -9.32
CA ASN A 260 0.62 -4.85 -8.89
C ASN A 260 0.36 -5.75 -10.10
N ILE A 261 0.73 -7.02 -9.99
CA ILE A 261 0.46 -8.05 -11.00
C ILE A 261 -0.30 -9.20 -10.36
N ILE A 262 -1.44 -9.55 -10.94
CA ILE A 262 -2.30 -10.66 -10.52
C ILE A 262 -2.63 -11.49 -11.75
N ILE A 263 -2.06 -12.70 -11.81
CA ILE A 263 -2.34 -13.69 -12.84
C ILE A 263 -3.19 -14.79 -12.19
N LYS A 264 -4.47 -14.89 -12.57
CA LYS A 264 -5.38 -15.90 -11.99
C LYS A 264 -5.29 -17.23 -12.73
N HIS A 265 -5.98 -18.25 -12.19
CA HIS A 265 -6.08 -19.58 -12.79
C HIS A 265 -6.39 -19.53 -14.29
N ASN A 266 -5.73 -20.41 -15.06
CA ASN A 266 -5.82 -20.50 -16.52
C ASN A 266 -5.40 -19.23 -17.28
N CYS A 267 -4.77 -18.26 -16.62
CA CYS A 267 -4.19 -17.09 -17.29
C CYS A 267 -2.66 -17.23 -17.39
N GLY A 268 -2.07 -16.40 -18.24
CA GLY A 268 -0.62 -16.34 -18.48
C GLY A 268 -0.14 -14.95 -18.85
N ALA A 269 1.15 -14.70 -18.64
CA ALA A 269 1.77 -13.42 -18.98
C ALA A 269 3.24 -13.60 -19.35
N LYS A 270 3.65 -12.95 -20.44
CA LYS A 270 5.06 -12.84 -20.84
C LYS A 270 5.57 -11.44 -20.52
N LEU A 271 6.50 -11.36 -19.56
CA LEU A 271 7.00 -10.12 -18.94
C LEU A 271 8.52 -10.02 -19.13
N SER A 272 9.00 -10.05 -20.37
CA SER A 272 10.41 -10.32 -20.69
C SER A 272 11.40 -9.25 -20.21
N GLU A 273 10.97 -7.98 -20.18
CA GLU A 273 11.84 -6.84 -19.83
C GLU A 273 11.59 -6.29 -18.42
N LEU A 274 10.72 -6.94 -17.63
CA LEU A 274 10.28 -6.43 -16.34
C LEU A 274 11.43 -6.48 -15.33
N LYS A 275 11.82 -5.31 -14.82
CA LYS A 275 12.91 -5.12 -13.85
C LYS A 275 12.40 -4.85 -12.43
N GLU A 276 11.30 -4.11 -12.32
CA GLU A 276 10.82 -3.59 -11.04
C GLU A 276 9.30 -3.71 -10.91
N ILE A 277 8.85 -4.24 -9.76
CA ILE A 277 7.44 -4.28 -9.37
C ILE A 277 7.27 -3.42 -8.12
N ASN A 278 6.65 -2.25 -8.28
CA ASN A 278 6.36 -1.28 -7.22
C ASN A 278 5.13 -1.62 -6.38
N GLY A 279 4.61 -2.84 -6.54
CA GLY A 279 3.55 -3.42 -5.74
C GLY A 279 3.85 -4.88 -5.42
N SER A 280 2.82 -5.72 -5.56
CA SER A 280 2.88 -7.15 -5.32
C SER A 280 2.74 -7.94 -6.61
N PHE A 281 3.37 -9.10 -6.66
CA PHE A 281 3.23 -10.07 -7.75
C PHE A 281 2.60 -11.36 -7.22
N ASN A 282 1.54 -11.79 -7.90
CA ASN A 282 0.82 -13.02 -7.58
C ASN A 282 0.56 -13.80 -8.84
N ASN A 283 1.23 -14.94 -8.98
CA ASN A 283 0.96 -15.88 -10.04
C ASN A 283 0.18 -17.09 -9.50
N TYR A 284 -1.08 -17.22 -9.88
CA TYR A 284 -1.91 -18.41 -9.73
C TYR A 284 -2.25 -19.02 -11.11
N GLY A 285 -1.50 -18.61 -12.14
CA GLY A 285 -1.68 -19.00 -13.53
C GLY A 285 -1.48 -20.49 -13.77
N PHE A 286 -1.82 -20.89 -15.00
CA PHE A 286 -1.60 -22.27 -15.43
C PHE A 286 -0.11 -22.53 -15.71
N GLU A 287 0.56 -21.57 -16.35
CA GLU A 287 1.96 -21.67 -16.78
C GLU A 287 2.96 -21.08 -15.78
N THR A 288 4.23 -21.42 -15.98
CA THR A 288 5.34 -20.78 -15.26
C THR A 288 5.65 -19.43 -15.87
N CYS A 289 5.67 -18.38 -15.06
CA CYS A 289 6.05 -17.04 -15.48
C CYS A 289 7.57 -16.85 -15.31
N TYR A 290 8.28 -16.61 -16.40
CA TYR A 290 9.72 -16.35 -16.41
C TYR A 290 9.97 -14.84 -16.33
N LEU A 291 10.60 -14.41 -15.25
CA LEU A 291 10.91 -13.02 -14.90
C LEU A 291 12.42 -12.84 -14.84
N ASP A 292 13.10 -13.15 -15.95
CA ASP A 292 14.56 -13.26 -16.00
C ASP A 292 15.27 -11.95 -15.67
N LYS A 293 14.65 -10.80 -15.95
CA LYS A 293 15.21 -9.46 -15.68
C LYS A 293 14.72 -8.83 -14.37
N LEU A 294 13.85 -9.51 -13.62
CA LEU A 294 13.26 -8.95 -12.41
C LEU A 294 14.31 -8.86 -11.30
N GLU A 295 14.56 -7.65 -10.82
CA GLU A 295 15.55 -7.37 -9.78
C GLU A 295 14.86 -7.04 -8.44
N LYS A 296 13.69 -6.40 -8.46
CA LYS A 296 13.04 -5.87 -7.26
C LYS A 296 11.52 -6.02 -7.23
N VAL A 297 10.99 -6.44 -6.07
CA VAL A 297 9.55 -6.42 -5.77
C VAL A 297 9.32 -5.72 -4.43
N LYS A 298 8.68 -4.55 -4.46
CA LYS A 298 8.56 -3.68 -3.26
C LYS A 298 7.76 -4.33 -2.13
N ASN A 299 6.60 -4.92 -2.46
CA ASN A 299 5.70 -5.50 -1.47
C ASN A 299 5.81 -7.02 -1.48
N ARG A 300 4.76 -7.74 -1.88
CA ARG A 300 4.70 -9.19 -1.78
C ARG A 300 5.10 -9.88 -3.08
N PHE A 301 6.00 -10.85 -3.02
CA PHE A 301 6.35 -11.73 -4.12
C PHE A 301 5.91 -13.17 -3.82
N CYS A 302 4.89 -13.65 -4.54
CA CYS A 302 4.48 -15.05 -4.50
C CYS A 302 5.17 -15.82 -5.63
N VAL A 303 6.09 -16.72 -5.29
CA VAL A 303 6.93 -17.43 -6.28
C VAL A 303 6.30 -18.69 -6.84
N PHE A 304 5.01 -18.91 -6.59
CA PHE A 304 4.29 -20.03 -7.18
C PHE A 304 4.37 -19.96 -8.71
N LYS A 305 4.81 -21.05 -9.35
CA LYS A 305 5.03 -21.14 -10.81
C LYS A 305 5.75 -19.92 -11.39
N THR A 306 6.79 -19.45 -10.72
CA THR A 306 7.52 -18.26 -11.14
C THR A 306 9.01 -18.51 -11.05
N ASN A 307 9.75 -18.10 -12.07
CA ASN A 307 11.20 -18.15 -12.08
C ASN A 307 11.74 -16.71 -12.17
N SER A 308 12.57 -16.31 -11.22
CA SER A 308 13.12 -14.96 -11.11
C SER A 308 14.58 -15.03 -10.65
N PRO A 309 15.50 -15.49 -11.52
CA PRO A 309 16.87 -15.82 -11.12
C PRO A 309 17.65 -14.60 -10.62
N ASN A 310 17.37 -13.41 -11.17
CA ASN A 310 18.10 -12.17 -10.87
C ASN A 310 17.48 -11.31 -9.76
N LEU A 311 16.53 -11.86 -8.99
CA LEU A 311 15.89 -11.14 -7.89
C LEU A 311 16.92 -10.79 -6.81
N THR A 312 17.03 -9.50 -6.47
CA THR A 312 17.98 -8.98 -5.48
C THR A 312 17.32 -8.43 -4.22
N GLU A 313 16.09 -7.90 -4.35
CA GLU A 313 15.33 -7.31 -3.25
C GLU A 313 13.84 -7.65 -3.34
N VAL A 314 13.24 -8.00 -2.19
CA VAL A 314 11.80 -8.25 -2.06
C VAL A 314 11.26 -7.69 -0.75
N GLY A 315 9.96 -7.36 -0.69
CA GLY A 315 9.26 -7.14 0.58
C GLY A 315 9.00 -8.46 1.31
N ASP A 316 7.79 -9.01 1.14
CA ASP A 316 7.44 -10.33 1.66
C ASP A 316 7.69 -11.41 0.59
N LEU A 317 8.37 -12.49 0.96
CA LEU A 317 8.64 -13.63 0.09
C LEU A 317 7.74 -14.81 0.47
N LEU A 318 6.85 -15.21 -0.44
CA LEU A 318 5.94 -16.33 -0.25
C LEU A 318 6.29 -17.45 -1.23
N MET A 319 6.66 -18.61 -0.67
CA MET A 319 7.01 -19.81 -1.42
C MET A 319 5.91 -20.85 -1.38
N ASN A 320 6.02 -21.89 -2.22
CA ASN A 320 5.14 -23.05 -2.14
C ASN A 320 5.77 -24.12 -1.24
N MET A 321 4.94 -24.77 -0.43
CA MET A 321 5.39 -25.93 0.33
C MET A 321 5.80 -27.07 -0.63
N GLY A 322 6.87 -27.78 -0.29
CA GLY A 322 7.44 -28.88 -1.07
C GLY A 322 8.36 -28.50 -2.24
N ALA A 323 8.54 -27.21 -2.54
CA ALA A 323 9.34 -26.77 -3.68
C ALA A 323 10.73 -26.24 -3.26
N VAL A 324 11.74 -26.54 -4.07
CA VAL A 324 13.11 -26.06 -3.92
C VAL A 324 13.28 -24.78 -4.72
N TYR A 325 13.81 -23.74 -4.10
CA TYR A 325 14.05 -22.45 -4.72
C TYR A 325 15.51 -22.04 -4.61
N ASP A 326 16.01 -21.33 -5.63
CA ASP A 326 17.39 -20.86 -5.67
C ASP A 326 17.45 -19.34 -5.79
N PHE A 327 17.69 -18.67 -4.66
CA PHE A 327 17.80 -17.21 -4.56
C PHE A 327 19.27 -16.77 -4.39
N ARG A 328 20.17 -17.31 -5.21
CA ARG A 328 21.62 -17.00 -5.21
C ARG A 328 22.00 -15.54 -5.43
N HIS A 329 21.07 -14.67 -5.83
CA HIS A 329 21.29 -13.23 -6.04
C HIS A 329 20.51 -12.36 -5.04
N LEU A 330 19.65 -12.96 -4.22
CA LEU A 330 18.80 -12.24 -3.28
C LEU A 330 19.65 -11.74 -2.11
N LYS A 331 19.65 -10.43 -1.90
CA LYS A 331 20.42 -9.76 -0.84
C LYS A 331 19.54 -9.25 0.28
N ARG A 332 18.28 -8.91 -0.01
CA ARG A 332 17.42 -8.21 0.94
C ARG A 332 15.97 -8.67 0.87
N ILE A 333 15.42 -9.05 2.02
CA ILE A 333 13.99 -9.30 2.22
C ILE A 333 13.52 -8.28 3.27
N ASN A 334 12.74 -7.28 2.88
CA ASN A 334 12.28 -6.22 3.78
C ASN A 334 11.21 -6.69 4.78
N GLY A 335 10.51 -7.78 4.45
CA GLY A 335 9.42 -8.32 5.21
C GLY A 335 9.71 -9.71 5.74
N LYS A 336 8.74 -10.62 5.59
CA LYS A 336 8.81 -12.00 6.08
C LYS A 336 9.03 -13.01 4.97
N VAL A 337 9.52 -14.18 5.37
CA VAL A 337 9.62 -15.38 4.54
C VAL A 337 8.53 -16.36 4.99
N LEU A 338 7.73 -16.87 4.06
CA LEU A 338 6.70 -17.88 4.33
C LEU A 338 6.88 -19.12 3.43
N TYR A 339 6.63 -20.29 4.02
CA TYR A 339 6.50 -21.58 3.32
C TYR A 339 7.71 -22.01 2.47
N SER A 340 8.94 -21.81 2.98
CA SER A 340 10.14 -22.32 2.31
C SER A 340 10.35 -23.81 2.55
N HIS A 341 10.96 -24.50 1.58
CA HIS A 341 11.67 -25.76 1.77
C HIS A 341 13.18 -25.51 1.68
N GLU A 342 13.99 -26.52 1.33
CA GLU A 342 15.39 -26.34 0.92
C GLU A 342 15.51 -25.16 -0.06
N THR A 343 16.05 -24.05 0.42
CA THR A 343 16.11 -22.79 -0.32
C THR A 343 17.50 -22.17 -0.16
N ASN A 344 18.12 -21.81 -1.27
CA ASN A 344 19.43 -21.17 -1.26
C ASN A 344 19.30 -19.67 -0.95
N PHE A 345 19.72 -19.28 0.27
CA PHE A 345 19.83 -17.88 0.71
C PHE A 345 21.28 -17.44 0.95
N ASN A 346 22.24 -18.03 0.23
CA ASN A 346 23.67 -17.82 0.50
C ASN A 346 24.11 -16.36 0.42
N THR A 347 23.45 -15.52 -0.38
CA THR A 347 23.76 -14.09 -0.53
C THR A 347 22.88 -13.17 0.31
N LEU A 348 21.95 -13.69 1.09
CA LEU A 348 21.00 -12.89 1.83
C LEU A 348 21.71 -12.16 2.97
N GLU A 349 21.69 -10.83 2.94
CA GLU A 349 22.38 -9.98 3.91
C GLU A 349 21.43 -9.35 4.93
N TYR A 350 20.15 -9.17 4.58
CA TYR A 350 19.15 -8.51 5.42
C TYR A 350 17.80 -9.26 5.41
N LEU A 351 17.23 -9.43 6.61
CA LEU A 351 15.88 -9.93 6.85
C LEU A 351 15.05 -8.92 7.66
N GLY A 352 13.84 -8.62 7.22
CA GLY A 352 12.92 -7.76 7.97
C GLY A 352 12.34 -8.47 9.20
N LYS A 353 11.84 -9.69 9.02
CA LYS A 353 11.14 -10.44 10.08
C LYS A 353 11.54 -11.91 10.05
N TRP A 354 11.95 -12.44 11.20
CA TRP A 354 12.35 -13.85 11.36
C TRP A 354 11.85 -14.45 12.68
N GLY A 355 11.48 -15.74 12.69
CA GLY A 355 11.34 -16.52 13.94
C GLY A 355 10.00 -17.24 14.22
N ASP A 356 9.02 -17.27 13.29
CA ASP A 356 7.71 -17.91 13.53
C ASP A 356 7.74 -19.46 13.47
N GLU A 357 7.17 -20.14 14.47
CA GLU A 357 7.13 -21.60 14.60
C GLU A 357 6.49 -22.32 13.42
N ARG A 358 5.51 -21.70 12.73
CA ARG A 358 4.87 -22.31 11.55
C ARG A 358 5.77 -22.39 10.33
N VAL A 359 6.84 -21.61 10.31
CA VAL A 359 7.92 -21.70 9.31
C VAL A 359 8.96 -22.74 9.75
N LYS A 360 9.16 -22.90 11.07
CA LYS A 360 10.21 -23.73 11.68
C LYS A 360 9.85 -25.22 11.85
N SER A 361 8.59 -25.55 12.12
CA SER A 361 8.20 -26.91 12.52
C SER A 361 8.28 -27.96 11.40
N ASN A 362 8.40 -27.53 10.14
CA ASN A 362 8.49 -28.45 9.01
C ASN A 362 9.91 -28.57 8.42
N TYR A 363 10.85 -27.63 8.66
CA TYR A 363 12.10 -27.54 7.90
C TYR A 363 13.28 -27.07 8.78
N LYS A 364 14.24 -27.97 9.04
CA LYS A 364 15.30 -27.80 10.06
C LYS A 364 16.60 -27.15 9.57
N ASP A 365 16.77 -26.85 8.28
CA ASP A 365 18.10 -26.58 7.71
C ASP A 365 18.20 -25.24 6.96
N TYR A 366 17.67 -24.15 7.52
CA TYR A 366 18.00 -22.82 6.98
C TYR A 366 19.40 -22.42 7.40
N THR A 367 20.23 -22.05 6.42
CA THR A 367 21.49 -21.37 6.66
C THR A 367 21.45 -20.01 5.99
N PHE A 368 21.79 -18.97 6.76
CA PHE A 368 21.96 -17.61 6.24
C PHE A 368 23.43 -17.18 6.42
N PRO A 369 24.35 -17.74 5.63
CA PRO A 369 25.78 -17.57 5.85
C PRO A 369 26.23 -16.11 5.70
N SER A 370 25.61 -15.36 4.80
CA SER A 370 25.93 -13.94 4.56
C SER A 370 25.08 -12.95 5.35
N LEU A 371 24.20 -13.43 6.24
CA LEU A 371 23.27 -12.55 6.96
C LEU A 371 24.04 -11.60 7.89
N LYS A 372 23.79 -10.30 7.72
CA LYS A 372 24.40 -9.24 8.52
C LYS A 372 23.40 -8.70 9.54
N GLU A 373 22.13 -8.59 9.17
CA GLU A 373 21.13 -7.90 9.98
C GLU A 373 19.74 -8.55 9.89
N ILE A 374 19.05 -8.60 11.04
CA ILE A 374 17.61 -8.88 11.14
C ILE A 374 16.93 -7.69 11.83
N GLU A 375 15.90 -7.11 11.21
CA GLU A 375 15.21 -5.97 11.83
C GLU A 375 14.36 -6.41 13.04
N HIS A 376 13.56 -7.48 12.87
CA HIS A 376 12.75 -8.05 13.94
C HIS A 376 12.91 -9.57 14.03
N TYR A 377 13.35 -10.03 15.20
CA TYR A 377 13.65 -11.43 15.47
C TYR A 377 12.84 -11.97 16.64
N LEU A 378 12.05 -13.03 16.42
CA LEU A 378 11.50 -13.83 17.52
C LEU A 378 12.55 -14.85 17.95
N TYR A 379 13.02 -14.68 19.19
CA TYR A 379 14.11 -15.43 19.77
C TYR A 379 13.93 -16.95 19.64
N ASP A 380 15.02 -17.62 19.25
CA ASP A 380 15.14 -19.07 19.24
C ASP A 380 16.53 -19.48 19.70
N LYS A 381 16.59 -20.32 20.74
CA LYS A 381 17.85 -20.74 21.35
C LYS A 381 18.79 -21.48 20.39
N ASN A 382 18.30 -22.01 19.28
CA ASN A 382 19.08 -22.84 18.37
C ASN A 382 19.66 -22.08 17.17
N GLU A 383 19.28 -20.81 16.97
CA GLU A 383 19.61 -20.09 15.73
C GLU A 383 20.77 -19.08 15.88
N GLY A 384 20.98 -18.53 17.08
CA GLY A 384 22.13 -17.66 17.36
C GLY A 384 22.11 -16.31 16.63
N PHE A 385 20.93 -15.75 16.33
CA PHE A 385 20.79 -14.48 15.60
C PHE A 385 20.67 -13.24 16.50
N GLU A 386 20.80 -13.36 17.81
CA GLU A 386 20.55 -12.29 18.76
C GLU A 386 21.43 -11.06 18.49
N TYR A 387 22.72 -11.28 18.21
CA TYR A 387 23.67 -10.19 17.92
C TYR A 387 23.51 -9.58 16.52
N LYS A 388 22.73 -10.22 15.64
CA LYS A 388 22.39 -9.69 14.31
C LYS A 388 21.05 -8.97 14.31
N ALA A 389 20.26 -9.09 15.38
CA ALA A 389 18.91 -8.56 15.45
C ALA A 389 18.87 -7.15 16.06
N LYS A 390 18.18 -6.21 15.41
CA LYS A 390 17.90 -4.88 16.01
C LYS A 390 16.86 -4.97 17.11
N ASN A 391 15.79 -5.74 16.89
CA ASN A 391 14.71 -5.92 17.84
C ASN A 391 14.50 -7.41 18.11
N ILE A 392 14.74 -7.84 19.34
CA ILE A 392 14.50 -9.22 19.78
C ILE A 392 13.19 -9.28 20.55
N TYR A 393 12.36 -10.24 20.19
CA TYR A 393 11.07 -10.51 20.81
C TYR A 393 11.11 -11.89 21.46
N PHE A 394 10.46 -11.99 22.62
CA PHE A 394 10.32 -13.21 23.40
C PHE A 394 8.84 -13.49 23.58
N LYS A 395 8.37 -14.64 23.11
CA LYS A 395 6.99 -15.08 23.37
C LYS A 395 6.98 -15.72 24.76
N VAL A 396 6.65 -14.94 25.78
CA VAL A 396 6.73 -15.43 27.17
C VAL A 396 5.54 -16.30 27.53
N ASN A 397 4.40 -16.15 26.86
CA ASN A 397 3.27 -17.09 26.91
C ASN A 397 2.41 -16.96 25.64
N ASP A 398 1.28 -17.66 25.57
CA ASP A 398 0.40 -17.68 24.38
C ASP A 398 -0.15 -16.32 23.95
N ASN A 399 -0.19 -15.34 24.84
CA ASN A 399 -0.82 -14.05 24.59
C ASN A 399 0.15 -12.88 24.72
N LEU A 400 1.42 -13.10 25.06
CA LEU A 400 2.34 -12.04 25.46
C LEU A 400 3.70 -12.18 24.78
N TYR A 401 4.06 -11.12 24.05
CA TYR A 401 5.40 -10.92 23.52
C TYR A 401 6.08 -9.79 24.27
N VAL A 402 7.34 -9.96 24.64
CA VAL A 402 8.13 -8.96 25.34
C VAL A 402 9.41 -8.68 24.56
N THR A 403 9.84 -7.42 24.53
CA THR A 403 11.11 -6.95 23.99
C THR A 403 11.77 -6.00 25.00
N LYS A 404 13.00 -5.55 24.73
CA LYS A 404 13.82 -4.73 25.64
C LYS A 404 13.06 -3.59 26.32
N ASN A 405 12.18 -2.91 25.58
CA ASN A 405 11.50 -1.71 26.06
C ASN A 405 9.98 -1.79 26.02
N LYS A 406 9.40 -2.86 25.45
CA LYS A 406 7.96 -2.92 25.18
C LYS A 406 7.42 -4.32 25.36
N PHE A 407 6.10 -4.42 25.49
CA PHE A 407 5.37 -5.67 25.37
C PHE A 407 4.17 -5.51 24.44
N ILE A 408 3.70 -6.63 23.91
CA ILE A 408 2.56 -6.70 22.99
C ILE A 408 1.68 -7.86 23.45
N ILE A 409 0.38 -7.59 23.62
CA ILE A 409 -0.61 -8.63 23.90
C ILE A 409 -1.18 -9.09 22.57
N CYS A 410 -0.91 -10.33 22.18
CA CYS A 410 -1.37 -10.89 20.92
C CYS A 410 -1.38 -12.42 20.99
N LYS A 411 -2.47 -13.04 20.53
CA LYS A 411 -2.56 -14.50 20.35
C LYS A 411 -2.17 -14.96 18.95
N LEU A 412 -2.00 -14.02 18.04
CA LEU A 412 -1.67 -14.31 16.65
C LEU A 412 -0.15 -14.57 16.52
N PRO A 413 0.27 -15.11 15.36
CA PRO A 413 1.68 -15.44 15.12
C PRO A 413 2.57 -14.20 15.10
N PHE A 414 3.87 -14.44 15.18
CA PHE A 414 4.87 -13.39 15.32
C PHE A 414 4.75 -12.30 14.25
N TYR A 415 4.48 -12.69 13.00
CA TYR A 415 4.37 -11.72 11.91
C TYR A 415 3.14 -10.81 12.00
N GLU A 416 2.12 -11.14 12.79
CA GLU A 416 0.92 -10.34 13.00
C GLU A 416 1.06 -9.35 14.16
N ILE A 417 2.01 -9.56 15.09
CA ILE A 417 2.11 -8.73 16.31
C ILE A 417 2.37 -7.26 16.00
N PHE A 418 2.98 -6.97 14.85
CA PHE A 418 3.28 -5.60 14.39
C PHE A 418 2.02 -4.79 14.04
N HIS A 419 0.85 -5.43 13.95
CA HIS A 419 -0.45 -4.78 13.79
C HIS A 419 -1.13 -4.46 15.13
N PHE A 420 -0.53 -4.89 16.25
CA PHE A 420 -1.09 -4.67 17.59
C PHE A 420 -0.36 -3.52 18.29
N PRO A 421 -1.05 -2.78 19.17
CA PRO A 421 -0.42 -1.77 20.01
C PRO A 421 0.73 -2.38 20.82
N SER A 422 1.84 -1.65 20.86
CA SER A 422 2.97 -1.96 21.74
C SER A 422 2.95 -1.01 22.93
N TYR A 423 3.16 -1.55 24.13
CA TYR A 423 3.10 -0.81 25.38
C TYR A 423 4.46 -0.81 26.06
N PRO A 424 4.81 0.23 26.83
CA PRO A 424 6.07 0.26 27.57
C PRO A 424 6.10 -0.80 28.68
N ILE A 425 7.29 -1.29 29.04
CA ILE A 425 7.46 -2.26 30.15
C ILE A 425 6.91 -1.72 31.48
N SER A 426 6.92 -0.41 31.72
CA SER A 426 6.29 0.17 32.93
C SER A 426 4.81 -0.19 33.03
N LYS A 427 4.07 -0.18 31.91
CA LYS A 427 2.66 -0.61 31.88
C LYS A 427 2.51 -2.11 32.16
N LEU A 428 3.49 -2.93 31.77
CA LEU A 428 3.49 -4.36 32.14
C LEU A 428 3.64 -4.52 33.66
N VAL A 429 4.59 -3.80 34.26
CA VAL A 429 4.84 -3.83 35.71
C VAL A 429 3.61 -3.38 36.50
N SER A 430 2.96 -2.28 36.09
CA SER A 430 1.73 -1.81 36.76
C SER A 430 0.60 -2.85 36.73
N VAL A 431 0.52 -3.65 35.67
CA VAL A 431 -0.46 -4.75 35.54
C VAL A 431 -0.05 -5.95 36.39
N LEU A 432 1.23 -6.34 36.38
CA LEU A 432 1.73 -7.45 37.20
C LEU A 432 1.52 -7.19 38.70
N LYS A 433 1.69 -5.94 39.15
CA LYS A 433 1.44 -5.52 40.55
C LYS A 433 0.01 -5.69 41.02
N LEU A 434 -0.98 -5.78 40.12
CA LEU A 434 -2.35 -6.12 40.49
C LEU A 434 -2.46 -7.54 41.06
N ARG A 435 -1.56 -8.43 40.66
CA ARG A 435 -1.54 -9.85 41.06
C ARG A 435 -0.44 -10.17 42.06
N HIS A 436 0.66 -9.40 42.04
CA HIS A 436 1.87 -9.68 42.80
C HIS A 436 2.30 -8.49 43.66
N HIS A 437 2.32 -8.68 44.98
CA HIS A 437 2.63 -7.59 45.92
C HIS A 437 4.09 -7.12 45.88
N HIS A 438 5.04 -7.97 45.53
CA HIS A 438 6.47 -7.64 45.41
C HIS A 438 7.13 -8.48 44.30
N PHE A 439 8.28 -8.03 43.79
CA PHE A 439 8.94 -8.67 42.64
C PHE A 439 9.24 -10.15 42.86
N GLY A 440 9.74 -10.53 44.04
CA GLY A 440 9.96 -11.95 44.39
C GLY A 440 8.70 -12.82 44.27
N ASN A 441 7.51 -12.25 44.55
CA ASN A 441 6.24 -12.96 44.43
C ASN A 441 5.91 -13.26 42.96
N PHE A 442 6.14 -12.28 42.08
CA PHE A 442 6.03 -12.45 40.63
C PHE A 442 6.97 -13.52 40.10
N ILE A 443 8.23 -13.52 40.56
CA ILE A 443 9.23 -14.53 40.14
C ILE A 443 8.73 -15.94 40.45
N THR A 444 8.35 -16.21 41.69
CA THR A 444 8.03 -17.58 42.14
C THR A 444 6.65 -18.08 41.70
N HIS A 445 5.69 -17.17 41.48
CA HIS A 445 4.30 -17.54 41.21
C HIS A 445 3.87 -17.39 39.75
N GLU A 446 4.50 -16.51 38.96
CA GLU A 446 4.13 -16.31 37.55
C GLU A 446 5.32 -16.61 36.62
N TYR A 447 6.46 -15.95 36.78
CA TYR A 447 7.59 -16.15 35.85
C TYR A 447 8.07 -17.60 35.82
N GLU A 448 8.34 -18.21 36.97
CA GLU A 448 8.85 -19.58 37.03
C GLU A 448 7.83 -20.64 36.60
N ARG A 449 6.53 -20.33 36.61
CA ARG A 449 5.44 -21.29 36.43
C ARG A 449 4.70 -21.15 35.10
N GLU A 450 4.51 -19.93 34.64
CA GLU A 450 3.64 -19.59 33.50
C GLU A 450 4.40 -19.04 32.30
N TRP A 451 5.59 -18.45 32.52
CA TRP A 451 6.37 -17.88 31.43
C TRP A 451 7.36 -18.90 30.85
N GLU A 452 7.55 -18.87 29.54
CA GLU A 452 8.63 -19.57 28.86
C GLU A 452 9.98 -19.07 29.39
N ARG A 453 10.88 -20.02 29.68
CA ARG A 453 12.18 -19.71 30.28
C ARG A 453 13.24 -19.52 29.20
N TYR A 454 13.82 -18.32 29.16
CA TYR A 454 14.88 -17.96 28.23
C TYR A 454 16.21 -17.77 28.96
N GLU A 455 17.17 -18.65 28.70
CA GLU A 455 18.53 -18.59 29.23
C GLU A 455 19.43 -17.72 28.33
N THR A 456 19.18 -16.41 28.30
CA THR A 456 19.94 -15.48 27.45
C THR A 456 20.11 -14.11 28.11
N PRO A 457 21.30 -13.47 28.02
CA PRO A 457 21.53 -12.13 28.58
C PRO A 457 20.50 -11.10 28.11
N PHE A 458 20.02 -11.22 26.86
CA PHE A 458 19.02 -10.33 26.29
C PHE A 458 17.68 -10.37 27.02
N PHE A 459 17.28 -11.54 27.54
CA PHE A 459 16.07 -11.70 28.33
C PHE A 459 16.31 -11.33 29.79
N THR A 460 17.50 -11.63 30.33
CA THR A 460 17.91 -11.16 31.66
C THR A 460 17.85 -9.63 31.78
N GLU A 461 18.24 -8.88 30.74
CA GLU A 461 18.08 -7.42 30.71
C GLU A 461 16.61 -6.98 30.87
N ILE A 462 15.67 -7.73 30.29
CA ILE A 462 14.23 -7.44 30.42
C ILE A 462 13.77 -7.68 31.86
N LEU A 463 14.16 -8.81 32.47
CA LEU A 463 13.82 -9.12 33.86
C LEU A 463 14.41 -8.09 34.84
N ASN A 464 15.68 -7.73 34.68
CA ASN A 464 16.32 -6.70 35.51
C ASN A 464 15.61 -5.34 35.38
N LYS A 465 15.09 -5.03 34.20
CA LYS A 465 14.30 -3.81 33.98
C LYS A 465 12.94 -3.87 34.67
N ILE A 466 12.26 -5.01 34.63
CA ILE A 466 11.01 -5.25 35.36
C ILE A 466 11.25 -5.09 36.86
N GLU A 467 12.32 -5.68 37.39
CA GLU A 467 12.72 -5.56 38.81
C GLU A 467 12.95 -4.10 39.20
N LYS A 468 13.77 -3.37 38.43
CA LYS A 468 14.06 -1.96 38.71
C LYS A 468 12.79 -1.10 38.72
N LEU A 469 11.90 -1.31 37.75
CA LEU A 469 10.65 -0.57 37.64
C LEU A 469 9.64 -0.98 38.74
N TRP A 470 9.87 -2.09 39.44
CA TRP A 470 8.96 -2.57 40.47
C TRP A 470 8.83 -1.61 41.63
N ASP A 471 9.86 -0.84 41.97
CA ASP A 471 9.75 0.15 43.05
C ASP A 471 9.34 1.55 42.54
N GLU A 472 9.44 1.78 41.23
CA GLU A 472 9.20 3.09 40.60
C GLU A 472 7.76 3.28 40.10
N VAL A 473 7.07 2.19 39.75
CA VAL A 473 5.77 2.23 39.05
C VAL A 473 4.61 1.87 39.99
N GLU A 474 3.60 2.72 40.10
CA GLU A 474 2.38 2.41 40.84
C GLU A 474 1.52 1.32 40.16
N PRO A 475 0.78 0.50 40.91
CA PRO A 475 -0.17 -0.44 40.34
C PRO A 475 -1.24 0.31 39.53
N MET A 476 -1.65 -0.28 38.41
CA MET A 476 -2.69 0.28 37.56
C MET A 476 -4.02 0.36 38.31
N LYS A 477 -4.85 1.37 38.06
CA LYS A 477 -6.21 1.41 38.63
C LYS A 477 -7.14 0.51 37.81
N TYR A 478 -8.13 -0.10 38.46
CA TYR A 478 -9.04 -1.04 37.77
C TYR A 478 -9.80 -0.37 36.61
N GLU A 479 -10.08 0.93 36.71
CA GLU A 479 -10.76 1.71 35.66
C GLU A 479 -9.90 1.92 34.40
N GLU A 480 -8.57 1.85 34.51
CA GLU A 480 -7.62 2.02 33.40
C GLU A 480 -7.42 0.74 32.57
N PHE A 481 -7.95 -0.39 33.05
CA PHE A 481 -7.87 -1.68 32.37
C PHE A 481 -8.90 -1.84 31.24
N LEU A 482 -9.96 -1.01 31.23
CA LEU A 482 -11.10 -1.11 30.32
C LEU A 482 -10.98 -0.26 29.03
N PHE A 483 -9.85 0.46 28.84
CA PHE A 483 -9.65 1.39 27.73
C PHE A 483 -8.36 1.15 26.93
#